data_AF-A0A0J6S1L8-F1
#
_entry.id   AF-A0A0J6S1L8-F1
#
_cell.length_a   1.000
_cell.length_b   1.000
_cell.length_c   1.000
_cell.angle_alpha   90.00
_cell.angle_beta   90.00
_cell.angle_gamma   90.00
#
_symmetry.space_group_name_H-M   'P 1'
#
loop_
_entity.id
_entity.type
_entity.pdbx_description
1 polymer ?
#
loop_
_entity_poly.entity_id
_entity_poly.type
_entity_poly.pdbx_seq_one_letter_code
_entity_poly.pdbx_strand_id
1 'polypeptide(L)'
;MCRVLNKRDGTRHGAIYIGRGSKWGNPFVIGRHGSRGEVIAKYGHWLADQHHLLRALDELRGRDLVCWCAPLACHGDLLKTLANANRPERIAWWRGVRAAA
;
A
#
# COMPACT_ATOMS: atom_id res chain seq x y z
N MET A 1 -6.07 -14.57 7.53
CA MET A 1 -5.95 -13.85 6.24
C MET A 1 -6.04 -12.36 6.49
N CYS A 2 -4.96 -11.63 6.22
CA CYS A 2 -4.92 -10.17 6.33
C CYS A 2 -5.82 -9.53 5.24
N ARG A 3 -6.59 -8.50 5.61
CA ARG A 3 -7.54 -7.81 4.73
C ARG A 3 -7.26 -6.30 4.68
N VAL A 4 -7.69 -5.66 3.60
CA VAL A 4 -7.81 -4.20 3.53
C VAL A 4 -9.27 -3.86 3.83
N LEU A 5 -9.51 -3.17 4.94
CA LEU A 5 -10.83 -2.84 5.47
C LEU A 5 -11.17 -1.38 5.18
N ASN A 6 -12.46 -1.11 5.02
CA ASN A 6 -12.95 0.26 4.94
C ASN A 6 -12.98 0.89 6.33
N LYS A 7 -12.42 2.10 6.48
CA LYS A 7 -12.45 2.86 7.73
C LYS A 7 -13.88 3.21 8.21
N ARG A 8 -14.84 3.32 7.29
CA ARG A 8 -16.27 3.59 7.56
C ARG A 8 -16.92 2.48 8.38
N ASP A 9 -16.46 1.25 8.21
CA ASP A 9 -17.02 0.08 8.89
C ASP A 9 -16.42 -0.12 10.29
N GLY A 10 -15.71 0.90 10.80
CA GLY A 10 -14.93 0.82 12.02
C GLY A 10 -13.51 0.33 11.80
N THR A 11 -12.77 0.17 12.89
CA THR A 11 -11.38 -0.31 12.87
C THR A 11 -11.30 -1.52 13.79
N ARG A 12 -10.91 -2.67 13.23
CA ARG A 12 -10.67 -3.88 14.01
C ARG A 12 -9.46 -3.68 14.92
N HIS A 13 -9.49 -4.30 16.09
CA HIS A 13 -8.37 -4.25 17.03
C HIS A 13 -7.08 -4.75 16.37
N GLY A 14 -6.00 -3.98 16.48
CA GLY A 14 -4.70 -4.31 15.89
C GLY A 14 -4.58 -4.08 14.38
N ALA A 15 -5.61 -3.55 13.72
CA ALA A 15 -5.52 -3.16 12.31
C ALA A 15 -4.76 -1.84 12.16
N ILE A 16 -3.92 -1.72 11.13
CA ILE A 16 -3.04 -0.58 10.92
C ILE A 16 -3.69 0.41 9.96
N TYR A 17 -3.79 1.67 10.37
CA TYR A 17 -4.27 2.73 9.49
C TYR A 17 -3.22 3.10 8.45
N ILE A 18 -3.60 3.02 7.17
CA ILE A 18 -2.72 3.31 6.02
C ILE A 18 -3.25 4.45 5.15
N GLY A 19 -4.23 5.22 5.64
CA GLY A 19 -4.81 6.33 4.91
C GLY A 19 -3.91 7.57 4.88
N ARG A 20 -4.43 8.66 4.28
CA ARG A 20 -3.73 9.94 4.19
C ARG A 20 -3.39 10.47 5.59
N GLY A 21 -2.18 11.02 5.75
CA GLY A 21 -1.64 11.46 7.04
C GLY A 21 -0.84 10.37 7.79
N SER A 22 -0.92 9.10 7.37
CA SER A 22 0.01 8.06 7.81
C SER A 22 1.25 8.00 6.91
N LYS A 23 2.35 7.42 7.39
CA LYS A 23 3.54 7.13 6.58
C LYS A 23 3.28 6.17 5.41
N TRP A 24 2.17 5.43 5.47
CA TRP A 24 1.73 4.47 4.45
C TRP A 24 0.69 5.07 3.49
N GLY A 25 0.34 6.34 3.66
CA GLY A 25 -0.69 7.01 2.87
C GLY A 25 -0.24 7.25 1.43
N ASN A 26 -1.15 7.06 0.48
CA ASN A 26 -0.90 7.44 -0.91
C ASN A 26 -0.84 8.98 -1.03
N PRO A 27 0.30 9.58 -1.45
CA PRO A 27 0.40 11.03 -1.62
C PRO A 27 -0.43 11.53 -2.80
N PHE A 28 -0.68 10.67 -3.80
CA PHE A 28 -1.48 10.98 -4.97
C PHE A 28 -2.98 11.03 -4.63
N VAL A 29 -3.76 11.77 -5.44
CA VAL A 29 -5.13 12.18 -5.14
C VAL A 29 -5.94 11.91 -6.40
N ILE A 30 -7.00 11.12 -6.29
CA ILE A 30 -7.88 10.79 -7.42
C ILE A 30 -8.50 12.09 -7.96
N GLY A 31 -8.61 12.21 -9.29
CA GLY A 31 -9.12 13.39 -9.98
C GLY A 31 -8.05 14.47 -10.21
N ARG A 32 -7.18 14.72 -9.23
CA ARG A 32 -6.06 15.67 -9.37
C ARG A 32 -4.83 15.04 -10.05
N HIS A 33 -4.49 13.82 -9.67
CA HIS A 33 -3.29 13.12 -10.12
C HIS A 33 -3.60 11.95 -11.07
N GLY A 34 -4.88 11.79 -11.45
CA GLY A 34 -5.36 10.74 -12.35
C GLY A 34 -6.56 9.96 -11.78
N SER A 35 -6.98 8.94 -12.53
CA SER A 35 -7.92 7.91 -12.12
C SER A 35 -7.40 7.08 -10.94
N ARG A 36 -8.29 6.29 -10.34
CA ARG A 36 -7.95 5.39 -9.22
C ARG A 36 -6.78 4.45 -9.55
N GLY A 37 -6.80 3.84 -10.74
CA GLY A 37 -5.74 2.95 -11.19
C GLY A 37 -4.41 3.67 -11.33
N GLU A 38 -4.42 4.84 -11.97
CA GLU A 38 -3.21 5.64 -12.17
C GLU A 38 -2.58 6.12 -10.87
N VAL A 39 -3.37 6.57 -9.89
CA VAL A 39 -2.81 7.00 -8.59
C VAL A 39 -2.29 5.82 -7.76
N ILE A 40 -2.81 4.61 -7.97
CA ILE A 40 -2.28 3.39 -7.34
C ILE A 40 -0.97 2.97 -8.03
N ALA A 41 -0.91 3.04 -9.36
CA ALA A 41 0.33 2.78 -10.11
C ALA A 41 1.43 3.77 -9.69
N LYS A 42 1.12 5.07 -9.69
CA LYS A 42 2.03 6.13 -9.20
C LYS A 42 2.50 5.88 -7.77
N TYR A 43 1.61 5.41 -6.90
CA TYR A 43 1.99 5.01 -5.54
C TYR A 43 3.00 3.87 -5.52
N GLY A 44 2.85 2.86 -6.38
CA GLY A 44 3.82 1.78 -6.52
C GLY A 44 5.22 2.28 -6.91
N HIS A 45 5.30 3.16 -7.92
CA HIS A 45 6.56 3.78 -8.32
C HIS A 45 7.17 4.63 -7.19
N TRP A 46 6.37 5.49 -6.56
CA TRP A 46 6.83 6.31 -5.43
C TRP A 46 7.33 5.46 -4.27
N LEU A 47 6.61 4.37 -3.92
CA LEU A 47 6.99 3.45 -2.85
C LEU A 47 8.32 2.75 -3.12
N ALA A 48 8.61 2.43 -4.40
CA ALA A 48 9.88 1.80 -4.79
C ALA A 48 11.11 2.69 -4.52
N ASP A 49 10.92 4.02 -4.44
CA ASP A 49 11.96 4.98 -4.07
C ASP A 49 12.03 5.21 -2.54
N GLN A 50 10.97 4.86 -1.80
CA GLN A 50 10.90 5.03 -0.35
C GLN A 50 11.60 3.88 0.39
N HIS A 51 12.93 3.82 0.31
CA HIS A 51 13.74 2.78 0.96
C HIS A 51 13.44 2.59 2.45
N HIS A 52 13.12 3.67 3.17
CA HIS A 52 12.75 3.61 4.58
C HIS A 52 11.40 2.90 4.81
N LEU A 53 10.41 3.11 3.93
CA LEU A 53 9.13 2.39 3.98
C LEU A 53 9.29 0.93 3.54
N LEU A 54 10.11 0.65 2.53
CA LEU A 54 10.41 -0.73 2.11
C LEU A 54 11.02 -1.55 3.25
N ARG A 55 11.91 -0.95 4.05
CA ARG A 55 12.47 -1.59 5.26
C ARG A 55 11.45 -1.76 6.38
N ALA A 56 10.43 -0.92 6.42
CA ALA A 56 9.37 -0.95 7.44
C ALA A 56 8.19 -1.88 7.07
N LEU A 57 8.19 -2.53 5.89
CA LEU A 57 7.06 -3.35 5.42
C LEU A 57 6.68 -4.48 6.39
N ASP A 58 7.63 -4.99 7.17
CA ASP A 58 7.36 -6.05 8.14
C ASP A 58 6.50 -5.59 9.33
N GLU A 59 6.35 -4.27 9.56
CA GLU A 59 5.37 -3.74 10.50
C GLU A 59 3.92 -4.08 10.10
N LEU A 60 3.67 -4.27 8.81
CA LEU A 60 2.35 -4.57 8.24
C LEU A 60 2.10 -6.08 8.10
N ARG A 61 3.12 -6.93 8.29
CA ARG A 61 3.04 -8.37 8.03
C ARG A 61 1.97 -9.02 8.93
N GLY A 62 1.07 -9.77 8.31
CA GLY A 62 -0.03 -10.45 9.02
C GLY A 62 -1.11 -9.54 9.61
N ARG A 63 -1.02 -8.21 9.46
CA ARG A 63 -1.97 -7.24 10.04
C ARG A 63 -3.09 -6.92 9.06
N ASP A 64 -4.30 -6.70 9.55
CA ASP A 64 -5.34 -6.04 8.76
C ASP A 64 -4.94 -4.57 8.53
N LEU A 65 -5.22 -4.04 7.34
CA LEU A 65 -4.94 -2.66 6.95
C LEU A 65 -6.26 -1.88 6.83
N VAL A 66 -6.26 -0.60 7.19
CA VAL A 66 -7.47 0.23 7.15
C VAL A 66 -7.27 1.45 6.28
N CYS A 67 -8.15 1.62 5.30
CA CYS A 67 -8.17 2.75 4.38
C CYS A 67 -9.61 3.21 4.10
N TRP A 68 -9.79 4.44 3.64
CA TRP A 68 -11.09 4.94 3.18
C TRP A 68 -11.47 4.46 1.77
N CYS A 69 -10.53 3.90 1.02
CA CYS A 69 -10.71 3.51 -0.39
C CYS A 69 -11.31 2.11 -0.58
N ALA A 70 -11.07 1.19 0.34
CA ALA A 70 -11.63 -0.16 0.27
C ALA A 70 -13.17 -0.09 0.33
N PRO A 71 -13.93 -1.00 -0.30
CA PRO A 71 -13.48 -2.21 -0.99
C PRO A 71 -13.06 -1.99 -2.45
N LEU A 72 -13.16 -0.77 -2.98
CA LEU A 72 -12.61 -0.46 -4.31
C LEU A 72 -11.08 -0.58 -4.29
N ALA A 73 -10.48 -0.72 -5.48
CA ALA A 73 -9.03 -0.82 -5.63
C ALA A 73 -8.30 0.20 -4.75
N CYS A 74 -7.38 -0.30 -3.92
CA CYS A 74 -6.73 0.48 -2.87
C CYS A 74 -5.21 0.26 -2.92
N HIS A 75 -4.45 1.30 -2.57
CA HIS A 75 -2.99 1.16 -2.40
C HIS A 75 -2.63 0.17 -1.28
N GLY A 76 -3.55 -0.04 -0.35
CA GLY A 76 -3.44 -1.05 0.70
C GLY A 76 -3.30 -2.47 0.16
N ASP A 77 -3.82 -2.77 -1.03
CA ASP A 77 -3.65 -4.09 -1.62
C ASP A 77 -2.19 -4.36 -1.98
N LEU A 78 -1.48 -3.36 -2.51
CA LEU A 78 -0.04 -3.45 -2.76
C LEU A 78 0.74 -3.61 -1.45
N LEU A 79 0.44 -2.78 -0.43
CA LEU A 79 1.10 -2.87 0.88
C LEU A 79 0.90 -4.25 1.51
N LYS A 80 -0.32 -4.78 1.48
CA LYS A 80 -0.65 -6.13 1.94
C LYS A 80 0.18 -7.18 1.22
N THR A 81 0.25 -7.12 -0.10
CA THR A 81 1.01 -8.09 -0.90
C THR A 81 2.49 -8.04 -0.52
N LEU A 82 3.10 -6.86 -0.52
CA LEU A 82 4.53 -6.70 -0.21
C LEU A 82 4.86 -7.06 1.24
N ALA A 83 4.01 -6.68 2.20
CA ALA A 83 4.21 -6.99 3.61
C ALA A 83 4.25 -8.49 3.88
N ASN A 84 3.43 -9.27 3.16
CA ASN A 84 3.36 -10.73 3.35
C ASN A 84 4.32 -11.50 2.43
N ALA A 85 4.85 -10.88 1.38
CA ALA A 85 5.85 -11.46 0.49
C ALA A 85 7.17 -11.80 1.21
N ASN A 86 7.88 -12.80 0.68
CA ASN A 86 9.25 -13.12 1.05
C ASN A 86 10.25 -12.16 0.37
N ARG A 87 11.54 -12.25 0.76
CA ARG A 87 12.58 -11.35 0.25
C ARG A 87 12.77 -11.45 -1.28
N PRO A 88 12.89 -12.65 -1.89
CA PRO A 88 12.95 -12.77 -3.35
C PRO A 88 11.80 -12.09 -4.09
N GLU A 89 10.56 -12.28 -3.65
CA GLU A 89 9.37 -11.67 -4.25
C GLU A 89 9.40 -10.14 -4.17
N ARG A 90 9.79 -9.58 -3.01
CA ARG A 90 9.96 -8.12 -2.86
C ARG A 90 11.04 -7.57 -3.81
N ILE A 91 12.14 -8.28 -3.99
CA ILE A 91 13.22 -7.89 -4.93
C ILE A 91 12.71 -7.95 -6.38
N ALA A 92 11.99 -9.00 -6.75
CA ALA A 92 11.43 -9.15 -8.09
C ALA A 92 10.45 -8.01 -8.42
N TRP A 93 9.55 -7.69 -7.48
CA TRP A 93 8.65 -6.54 -7.59
C TRP A 93 9.43 -5.23 -7.78
N TRP A 94 10.41 -4.96 -6.92
CA TRP A 94 11.18 -3.71 -6.99
C TRP A 94 11.92 -3.57 -8.32
N ARG A 95 12.58 -4.64 -8.79
CA ARG A 95 13.23 -4.66 -10.11
C ARG A 95 12.24 -4.41 -11.25
N GLY A 96 11.05 -5.02 -11.19
CA GLY A 96 10.00 -4.81 -12.17
C GLY A 96 9.54 -3.35 -12.22
N VAL A 97 9.32 -2.72 -11.06
CA VAL A 97 8.95 -1.30 -10.99
C VAL A 97 10.06 -0.40 -11.52
N ARG A 98 11.33 -0.69 -11.18
CA ARG A 98 12.49 0.10 -11.63
C ARG A 98 12.79 -0.05 -13.12
N ALA A 99 12.43 -1.17 -13.75
CA ALA A 99 12.57 -1.37 -15.18
C ALA A 99 11.48 -0.67 -16.01
N ALA A 100 10.33 -0.39 -15.38
CA ALA A 100 9.18 0.29 -15.99
C ALA A 100 9.12 1.81 -15.71
N ALA A 101 10.12 2.35 -14.98
CA ALA A 101 10.23 3.76 -14.62
C ALA A 101 11.24 4.46 -15.54
#